data_AF-A0A2N7DRN0-F1
#
_entry.id   AF-A0A2N7DRN0-F1
#
_cell.length_a   1.000
_cell.length_b   1.000
_cell.length_c   1.000
_cell.angle_alpha   90.00
_cell.angle_beta   90.00
_cell.angle_gamma   90.00
#
_symmetry.space_group_name_H-M   'P 1'
#
loop_
_entity.id
_entity.type
_entity.pdbx_description
1 polymer ?
#
loop_
_entity_poly.entity_id
_entity_poly.type
_entity_poly.pdbx_seq_one_letter_code
_entity_poly.pdbx_strand_id
1 'polypeptide(L)'
;MIGLACFFSGALTHIHAIEIDPNSNYMKNGQPIEPWKYSVGNGLNYSIAVIDQHATTTRKNLTVSPITKENKNDAINLKWKGKKVKNEWGGNILYDTFFSVGHHQINLESVKDVAALGFEIKINKQPNDKVTISMQCNYDNKCKGAFQLKCGLLNLPEDEWTQMFIPLDCFSNDGEFDYSNITSILSVATQGKLDIDLANIGLVAMATGDLGCVK
;
A
#
# COMPACT_ATOMS: atom_id res chain seq x y z
N MET A 1 31.99 -59.62 19.74
CA MET A 1 31.79 -58.23 20.25
C MET A 1 31.46 -57.34 19.06
N ILE A 2 30.27 -56.76 19.11
CA ILE A 2 29.63 -55.95 18.07
C ILE A 2 30.17 -54.52 18.16
N GLY A 3 30.50 -53.93 17.01
CA GLY A 3 30.83 -52.50 16.89
C GLY A 3 30.17 -51.93 15.64
N LEU A 4 28.87 -51.67 15.72
CA LEU A 4 28.07 -51.03 14.69
C LEU A 4 28.20 -49.51 14.87
N ALA A 5 28.97 -48.84 14.00
CA ALA A 5 29.02 -47.38 13.97
C ALA A 5 27.87 -46.86 13.07
N CYS A 6 26.87 -46.24 13.70
CA CYS A 6 25.80 -45.52 13.00
C CYS A 6 26.37 -44.27 12.32
N PHE A 7 26.31 -44.24 10.99
CA PHE A 7 26.37 -43.00 10.22
C PHE A 7 25.06 -42.24 10.42
N PHE A 8 25.08 -41.15 11.19
CA PHE A 8 24.00 -40.17 11.14
C PHE A 8 24.12 -39.38 9.82
N SER A 9 23.39 -39.83 8.81
CA SER A 9 23.08 -39.01 7.63
C SER A 9 22.14 -37.90 8.08
N GLY A 10 22.69 -36.73 8.37
CA GLY A 10 21.91 -35.51 8.56
C GLY A 10 21.41 -35.04 7.20
N ALA A 11 20.14 -35.30 6.90
CA ALA A 11 19.47 -34.64 5.79
C ALA A 11 19.34 -33.14 6.13
N LEU A 12 20.13 -32.31 5.45
CA LEU A 12 19.93 -30.86 5.42
C LEU A 12 18.56 -30.60 4.79
N THR A 13 17.57 -30.31 5.61
CA THR A 13 16.31 -29.73 5.14
C THR A 13 16.62 -28.34 4.60
N HIS A 14 16.70 -28.20 3.28
CA HIS A 14 16.71 -26.92 2.61
C HIS A 14 15.37 -26.23 2.90
N ILE A 15 15.37 -25.30 3.86
CA ILE A 15 14.32 -24.30 4.00
C ILE A 15 14.38 -23.48 2.71
N HIS A 16 13.48 -23.75 1.77
CA HIS A 16 13.28 -22.86 0.64
C HIS A 16 12.73 -21.56 1.22
N ALA A 17 13.53 -20.50 1.21
CA ALA A 17 13.01 -19.16 1.40
C ALA A 17 11.93 -18.96 0.33
N ILE A 18 10.69 -18.62 0.74
CA ILE A 18 9.65 -18.22 -0.20
C ILE A 18 10.21 -17.02 -0.96
N GLU A 19 10.51 -17.24 -2.23
CA GLU A 19 11.01 -16.21 -3.12
C GLU A 19 9.95 -15.11 -3.20
N ILE A 20 10.34 -13.89 -2.85
CA ILE A 20 9.44 -12.74 -2.91
C ILE A 20 9.35 -12.34 -4.37
N ASP A 21 8.17 -12.40 -4.96
CA ASP A 21 7.95 -12.00 -6.35
C ASP A 21 7.50 -10.53 -6.41
N PRO A 22 8.29 -9.61 -6.99
CA PRO A 22 7.93 -8.19 -7.07
C PRO A 22 6.70 -7.90 -7.93
N ASN A 23 6.20 -8.86 -8.71
CA ASN A 23 4.96 -8.71 -9.47
C ASN A 23 3.71 -8.93 -8.60
N SER A 24 3.84 -9.66 -7.49
CA SER A 24 2.74 -10.01 -6.58
C SER A 24 2.97 -9.55 -5.14
N ASN A 25 4.17 -9.09 -4.79
CA ASN A 25 4.51 -8.55 -3.48
C ASN A 25 5.17 -7.18 -3.64
N TYR A 26 4.62 -6.17 -2.96
CA TYR A 26 4.98 -4.75 -3.16
C TYR A 26 5.59 -4.13 -1.91
N MET A 27 5.14 -4.57 -0.75
CA MET A 27 5.72 -4.26 0.56
C MET A 27 5.79 -5.55 1.37
N LYS A 28 6.90 -5.76 2.09
CA LYS A 28 7.02 -6.83 3.09
C LYS A 28 7.73 -6.29 4.32
N ASN A 29 7.16 -6.57 5.50
CA ASN A 29 7.69 -6.07 6.78
C ASN A 29 7.97 -4.56 6.74
N GLY A 30 7.00 -3.78 6.24
CA GLY A 30 7.10 -2.32 6.16
C GLY A 30 8.13 -1.78 5.15
N GLN A 31 8.89 -2.64 4.46
CA GLN A 31 9.89 -2.26 3.46
C GLN A 31 9.35 -2.46 2.05
N PRO A 32 9.69 -1.56 1.09
CA PRO A 32 9.32 -1.79 -0.29
C PRO A 32 10.12 -2.97 -0.82
N ILE A 33 9.49 -3.78 -1.66
CA ILE A 33 10.20 -4.86 -2.37
C ILE A 33 10.81 -4.25 -3.63
N GLU A 34 12.10 -4.44 -3.87
CA GLU A 34 12.71 -3.91 -5.09
C GLU A 34 12.01 -4.46 -6.35
N PRO A 35 11.74 -3.63 -7.36
CA PRO A 35 12.19 -2.23 -7.52
C PRO A 35 11.16 -1.18 -7.08
N TRP A 36 10.11 -1.56 -6.35
CA TRP A 36 9.12 -0.62 -5.83
C TRP A 36 9.75 0.41 -4.89
N LYS A 37 9.18 1.61 -4.87
CA LYS A 37 9.61 2.70 -4.00
C LYS A 37 8.41 3.38 -3.37
N TYR A 38 8.65 3.92 -2.19
CA TYR A 38 7.69 4.76 -1.51
C TYR A 38 7.96 6.23 -1.78
N SER A 39 6.89 6.99 -1.95
CA SER A 39 6.94 8.44 -2.00
C SER A 39 5.78 9.06 -1.22
N VAL A 40 5.98 10.28 -0.75
CA VAL A 40 4.92 11.13 -0.23
C VAL A 40 4.89 12.45 -0.98
N GLY A 41 3.71 13.05 -1.09
CA GLY A 41 3.57 14.29 -1.84
C GLY A 41 2.32 15.08 -1.48
N ASN A 42 2.29 16.33 -1.95
CA ASN A 42 1.13 17.22 -1.94
C ASN A 42 1.34 18.35 -2.97
N GLY A 43 0.44 19.34 -2.99
CA GLY A 43 0.49 20.47 -3.92
C GLY A 43 1.75 21.34 -3.87
N LEU A 44 2.60 21.24 -2.84
CA LEU A 44 3.86 21.99 -2.75
C LEU A 44 5.08 21.20 -3.24
N ASN A 45 5.04 19.88 -3.10
CA ASN A 45 6.05 18.97 -3.63
C ASN A 45 5.37 17.62 -3.87
N TYR A 46 5.29 17.23 -5.13
CA TYR A 46 4.54 16.06 -5.55
C TYR A 46 5.30 14.74 -5.34
N SER A 47 6.61 14.77 -5.08
CA SER A 47 7.38 13.53 -4.87
C SER A 47 8.56 13.76 -3.95
N ILE A 48 8.41 13.28 -2.72
CA ILE A 48 9.45 13.18 -1.71
C ILE A 48 9.66 11.68 -1.46
N ALA A 49 10.86 11.18 -1.77
CA ALA A 49 11.19 9.79 -1.51
C ALA A 49 11.12 9.48 0.00
N VAL A 50 10.60 8.31 0.34
CA VAL A 50 10.75 7.76 1.69
C VAL A 50 12.05 6.98 1.75
N ILE A 51 12.94 7.38 2.64
CA ILE A 51 14.26 6.77 2.83
C ILE A 51 14.30 6.17 4.23
N ASP A 52 14.67 4.90 4.34
CA ASP A 52 14.70 4.16 5.61
C ASP A 52 13.39 4.28 6.40
N GLN A 53 12.25 4.20 5.70
CA GLN A 53 10.89 4.37 6.26
C GLN A 53 10.62 5.76 6.89
N HIS A 54 11.43 6.76 6.55
CA HIS A 54 11.25 8.14 6.99
C HIS A 54 10.93 9.07 5.82
N ALA A 55 9.91 9.89 5.99
CA ALA A 55 9.63 11.03 5.13
C ALA A 55 8.76 12.05 5.85
N THR A 56 8.76 13.28 5.36
CA THR A 56 7.85 14.33 5.83
C THR A 56 7.55 15.28 4.68
N THR A 57 6.26 15.51 4.42
CA THR A 57 5.86 16.50 3.41
C THR A 57 6.11 17.92 3.90
N THR A 58 6.22 18.86 2.96
CA THR A 58 6.31 20.29 3.26
C THR A 58 5.16 20.70 4.20
N ARG A 59 5.47 21.56 5.20
CA ARG A 59 4.56 21.94 6.31
C ARG A 59 4.20 20.80 7.27
N LYS A 60 4.81 19.62 7.16
CA LYS A 60 4.56 18.44 8.01
C LYS A 60 3.10 18.01 7.97
N ASN A 61 2.50 17.95 6.78
CA ASN A 61 1.11 17.53 6.64
C ASN A 61 0.96 16.00 6.70
N LEU A 62 1.95 15.28 6.21
CA LEU A 62 2.11 13.83 6.31
C LEU A 62 3.53 13.53 6.79
N THR A 63 3.64 12.60 7.74
CA THR A 63 4.91 12.01 8.19
C THR A 63 4.86 10.50 8.03
N VAL A 64 5.98 9.93 7.63
CA VAL A 64 6.22 8.47 7.59
C VAL A 64 7.30 8.15 8.62
N SER A 65 7.08 7.12 9.42
CA SER A 65 8.06 6.61 10.37
C SER A 65 7.92 5.09 10.53
N PRO A 66 9.01 4.36 10.80
CA PRO A 66 8.93 2.94 11.12
C PRO A 66 8.23 2.72 12.45
N ILE A 67 7.52 1.59 12.56
CA ILE A 67 6.94 1.09 13.81
C ILE A 67 7.18 -0.42 13.94
N THR A 68 6.97 -0.95 15.13
CA THR A 68 7.04 -2.38 15.43
C THR A 68 5.63 -2.94 15.52
N LYS A 69 5.30 -3.90 14.66
CA LYS A 69 4.14 -4.78 14.75
C LYS A 69 4.54 -6.06 15.48
N GLU A 70 5.41 -6.88 14.89
CA GLU A 70 5.95 -8.12 15.46
C GLU A 70 7.46 -8.04 15.64
N ASN A 71 8.15 -7.55 14.61
CA ASN A 71 9.59 -7.35 14.56
C ASN A 71 9.92 -5.87 14.45
N LYS A 72 11.14 -5.48 14.82
CA LYS A 72 11.53 -4.06 14.75
C LYS A 72 11.41 -3.54 13.32
N ASN A 73 10.73 -2.39 13.17
CA ASN A 73 10.57 -1.67 11.90
C ASN A 73 9.87 -2.50 10.79
N ASP A 74 9.04 -3.47 11.16
CA ASP A 74 8.32 -4.33 10.23
C ASP A 74 6.98 -3.75 9.73
N ALA A 75 6.72 -2.48 10.04
CA ALA A 75 5.58 -1.71 9.58
C ALA A 75 5.94 -0.22 9.50
N ILE A 76 5.09 0.56 8.84
CA ILE A 76 5.21 2.03 8.79
C ILE A 76 3.96 2.70 9.36
N ASN A 77 4.16 3.79 10.09
CA ASN A 77 3.10 4.71 10.47
C ASN A 77 2.98 5.82 9.41
N LEU A 78 1.75 6.09 8.99
CA LEU A 78 1.37 7.17 8.09
C LEU A 78 0.42 8.13 8.83
N LYS A 79 0.93 9.31 9.17
CA LYS A 79 0.18 10.30 9.98
C LYS A 79 -0.10 11.57 9.20
N TRP A 80 -1.35 11.73 8.77
CA TRP A 80 -1.89 12.97 8.22
C TRP A 80 -2.40 13.90 9.32
N LYS A 81 -1.91 15.15 9.32
CA LYS A 81 -2.34 16.19 10.27
C LYS A 81 -3.53 17.01 9.79
N GLY A 82 -3.91 16.90 8.51
CA GLY A 82 -5.01 17.66 7.91
C GLY A 82 -4.81 19.16 7.93
N LYS A 83 -3.56 19.62 7.85
CA LYS A 83 -3.25 21.05 7.76
C LYS A 83 -3.74 21.59 6.42
N LYS A 84 -4.39 22.75 6.47
CA LYS A 84 -4.80 23.48 5.28
C LYS A 84 -3.95 24.74 5.17
N VAL A 85 -3.45 25.02 3.98
CA VAL A 85 -2.78 26.29 3.67
C VAL A 85 -3.67 27.02 2.67
N LYS A 86 -4.24 28.14 3.11
CA LYS A 86 -5.18 28.90 2.28
C LYS A 86 -4.43 29.63 1.16
N ASN A 87 -4.94 29.57 -0.07
CA ASN A 87 -4.61 30.54 -1.10
C ASN A 87 -5.39 31.85 -0.89
N GLU A 88 -5.13 32.82 -1.76
CA GLU A 88 -5.80 34.13 -1.81
C GLU A 88 -7.33 34.02 -1.97
N TRP A 89 -7.82 32.87 -2.45
CA TRP A 89 -9.24 32.57 -2.68
C TRP A 89 -9.86 31.66 -1.60
N GLY A 90 -9.13 31.39 -0.50
CA GLY A 90 -9.59 30.56 0.61
C GLY A 90 -9.54 29.03 0.40
N GLY A 91 -9.10 28.57 -0.78
CA GLY A 91 -8.88 27.17 -1.10
C GLY A 91 -7.58 26.61 -0.50
N ASN A 92 -7.47 25.28 -0.35
CA ASN A 92 -6.29 24.63 0.21
C ASN A 92 -5.23 24.36 -0.88
N ILE A 93 -4.09 25.07 -0.86
CA ILE A 93 -3.01 24.86 -1.85
C ILE A 93 -2.29 23.53 -1.72
N LEU A 94 -2.45 22.84 -0.58
CA LEU A 94 -1.83 21.53 -0.41
C LEU A 94 -2.56 20.44 -1.22
N TYR A 95 -3.80 20.68 -1.66
CA TYR A 95 -4.67 19.63 -2.21
C TYR A 95 -4.64 18.38 -1.33
N ASP A 96 -4.81 17.20 -1.93
CA ASP A 96 -4.63 15.94 -1.23
C ASP A 96 -3.13 15.72 -0.94
N THR A 97 -2.84 15.33 0.28
CA THR A 97 -1.51 14.83 0.66
C THR A 97 -1.56 13.31 0.62
N PHE A 98 -0.56 12.69 0.02
CA PHE A 98 -0.58 11.26 -0.26
C PHE A 98 0.70 10.53 0.14
N PHE A 99 0.55 9.22 0.34
CA PHE A 99 1.60 8.21 0.35
C PHE A 99 1.37 7.27 -0.84
N SER A 100 2.42 6.85 -1.54
CA SER A 100 2.33 6.00 -2.72
C SER A 100 3.41 4.92 -2.75
N VAL A 101 3.07 3.75 -3.30
CA VAL A 101 3.97 2.65 -3.67
C VAL A 101 4.01 2.56 -5.20
N GLY A 102 5.14 2.88 -5.82
CA GLY A 102 5.26 2.98 -7.28
C GLY A 102 6.69 2.84 -7.79
N HIS A 103 7.00 3.51 -8.90
CA HIS A 103 8.31 3.50 -9.58
C HIS A 103 8.73 2.16 -10.20
N HIS A 104 7.77 1.27 -10.43
CA HIS A 104 7.96 0.04 -11.19
C HIS A 104 6.77 -0.19 -12.10
N GLN A 105 6.99 -0.90 -13.21
CA GLN A 105 5.97 -1.25 -14.17
C GLN A 105 5.67 -2.74 -14.12
N ILE A 106 4.39 -3.11 -13.97
CA ILE A 106 3.93 -4.50 -13.99
C ILE A 106 2.68 -4.65 -14.86
N ASN A 107 2.43 -5.88 -15.31
CA ASN A 107 1.24 -6.26 -16.06
C ASN A 107 0.36 -7.17 -15.20
N LEU A 108 -0.85 -6.72 -14.89
CA LEU A 108 -1.87 -7.43 -14.11
C LEU A 108 -3.10 -7.81 -14.93
N GLU A 109 -3.07 -7.64 -16.26
CA GLU A 109 -4.23 -7.87 -17.14
C GLU A 109 -4.80 -9.29 -17.00
N SER A 110 -3.93 -10.29 -16.84
CA SER A 110 -4.34 -11.70 -16.72
C SER A 110 -5.00 -12.05 -15.39
N VAL A 111 -4.89 -11.19 -14.36
CA VAL A 111 -5.37 -11.46 -13.00
C VAL A 111 -6.37 -10.41 -12.50
N LYS A 112 -6.72 -9.40 -13.31
CA LYS A 112 -7.56 -8.27 -12.91
C LYS A 112 -8.94 -8.65 -12.35
N ASP A 113 -9.50 -9.77 -12.81
CA ASP A 113 -10.83 -10.25 -12.40
C ASP A 113 -10.79 -11.32 -11.30
N VAL A 114 -9.61 -11.80 -10.92
CA VAL A 114 -9.43 -12.94 -9.99
C VAL A 114 -8.45 -12.65 -8.84
N ALA A 115 -7.89 -11.45 -8.79
CA ALA A 115 -6.99 -11.01 -7.73
C ALA A 115 -7.49 -9.73 -7.05
N ALA A 116 -7.04 -9.55 -5.81
CA ALA A 116 -7.26 -8.36 -5.02
C ALA A 116 -5.92 -7.83 -4.50
N LEU A 117 -5.83 -6.51 -4.33
CA LEU A 117 -4.77 -5.88 -3.55
C LEU A 117 -5.06 -6.11 -2.06
N GLY A 118 -4.25 -6.95 -1.43
CA GLY A 118 -4.27 -7.21 0.01
C GLY A 118 -3.26 -6.36 0.76
N PHE A 119 -3.65 -5.83 1.92
CA PHE A 119 -2.72 -5.19 2.85
C PHE A 119 -3.16 -5.28 4.31
N GLU A 120 -2.18 -5.27 5.22
CA GLU A 120 -2.41 -5.18 6.65
C GLU A 120 -2.46 -3.72 7.09
N ILE A 121 -3.51 -3.33 7.80
CA ILE A 121 -3.73 -1.97 8.27
C ILE A 121 -4.22 -1.95 9.71
N LYS A 122 -3.74 -0.98 10.49
CA LYS A 122 -4.28 -0.63 11.80
C LYS A 122 -4.69 0.84 11.82
N ILE A 123 -5.90 1.12 12.27
CA ILE A 123 -6.41 2.50 12.38
C ILE A 123 -6.04 3.05 13.76
N ASN A 124 -5.07 3.95 13.84
CA ASN A 124 -4.72 4.65 15.08
C ASN A 124 -5.62 5.87 15.32
N LYS A 125 -6.19 6.41 14.23
CA LYS A 125 -7.16 7.50 14.27
C LYS A 125 -7.98 7.51 12.98
N GLN A 126 -9.30 7.38 13.13
CA GLN A 126 -10.23 7.44 12.00
C GLN A 126 -10.11 8.73 11.15
N PRO A 127 -10.38 8.62 9.84
CA PRO A 127 -10.35 9.76 8.93
C PRO A 127 -11.48 10.76 9.23
N ASN A 128 -11.14 12.05 9.31
CA ASN A 128 -12.16 13.10 9.46
C ASN A 128 -12.57 13.75 8.12
N ASP A 129 -11.91 13.41 7.02
CA ASP A 129 -12.20 13.90 5.67
C ASP A 129 -12.22 12.70 4.69
N LYS A 130 -12.48 12.96 3.40
CA LYS A 130 -12.41 11.96 2.34
C LYS A 130 -11.02 11.33 2.27
N VAL A 131 -10.98 10.02 2.07
CA VAL A 131 -9.76 9.26 1.83
C VAL A 131 -9.91 8.59 0.48
N THR A 132 -9.03 8.92 -0.44
CA THR A 132 -9.00 8.34 -1.78
C THR A 132 -7.91 7.28 -1.81
N ILE A 133 -8.25 6.09 -2.27
CA ILE A 133 -7.28 5.07 -2.67
C ILE A 133 -7.23 5.01 -4.19
N SER A 134 -6.04 4.80 -4.74
CA SER A 134 -5.87 4.74 -6.20
C SER A 134 -4.71 3.88 -6.65
N MET A 135 -4.80 3.42 -7.89
CA MET A 135 -3.71 2.87 -8.69
C MET A 135 -3.49 3.76 -9.91
N GLN A 136 -2.29 3.73 -10.47
CA GLN A 136 -1.93 4.48 -11.68
C GLN A 136 -1.23 3.57 -12.68
N CYS A 137 -1.47 3.81 -13.96
CA CYS A 137 -0.83 3.15 -15.10
C CYS A 137 -0.12 4.15 -16.00
N ASN A 138 0.77 3.65 -16.87
CA ASN A 138 1.41 4.41 -17.95
C ASN A 138 2.18 5.68 -17.52
N TYR A 139 2.49 5.86 -16.22
CA TYR A 139 2.98 7.12 -15.64
C TYR A 139 2.13 8.35 -16.01
N ASP A 140 0.85 8.16 -16.33
CA ASP A 140 -0.08 9.20 -16.74
C ASP A 140 -1.16 9.37 -15.67
N ASN A 141 -1.40 10.62 -15.26
CA ASN A 141 -2.46 10.93 -14.29
C ASN A 141 -3.88 10.67 -14.84
N LYS A 142 -4.03 10.57 -16.17
CA LYS A 142 -5.28 10.15 -16.81
C LYS A 142 -5.51 8.64 -16.70
N CYS A 143 -4.44 7.86 -16.65
CA CYS A 143 -4.51 6.42 -16.47
C CYS A 143 -4.54 6.10 -14.97
N LYS A 144 -5.66 6.40 -14.32
CA LYS A 144 -5.82 6.29 -12.87
C LYS A 144 -7.17 5.70 -12.49
N GLY A 145 -7.14 4.62 -11.73
CA GLY A 145 -8.30 4.06 -11.04
C GLY A 145 -8.34 4.58 -9.61
N ALA A 146 -9.48 5.09 -9.15
CA ALA A 146 -9.58 5.65 -7.82
C ALA A 146 -11.00 5.55 -7.24
N PHE A 147 -11.09 5.34 -5.93
CA PHE A 147 -12.37 5.37 -5.23
C PHE A 147 -12.23 5.84 -3.77
N GLN A 148 -13.36 6.11 -3.14
CA GLN A 148 -13.42 6.61 -1.77
C GLN A 148 -13.36 5.48 -0.76
N LEU A 149 -12.30 5.44 0.06
CA LEU A 149 -12.07 4.41 1.07
C LEU A 149 -12.63 4.77 2.45
N LYS A 150 -13.07 6.02 2.67
CA LYS A 150 -13.44 6.53 4.00
C LYS A 150 -14.41 5.61 4.74
N CYS A 151 -15.50 5.19 4.10
CA CYS A 151 -16.51 4.33 4.74
C CYS A 151 -15.93 2.96 5.12
N GLY A 152 -15.07 2.38 4.28
CA GLY A 152 -14.35 1.15 4.59
C GLY A 152 -13.48 1.30 5.84
N LEU A 153 -12.71 2.40 5.94
CA LEU A 153 -11.84 2.66 7.09
C LEU A 153 -12.62 2.93 8.39
N LEU A 154 -13.80 3.55 8.31
CA LEU A 154 -14.63 3.84 9.50
C LEU A 154 -15.25 2.57 10.12
N ASN A 155 -15.37 1.49 9.34
CA ASN A 155 -15.91 0.21 9.81
C ASN A 155 -14.84 -0.69 10.45
N LEU A 156 -13.56 -0.33 10.36
CA LEU A 156 -12.49 -1.09 10.99
C LEU A 156 -12.35 -0.71 12.47
N PRO A 157 -12.02 -1.67 13.34
CA PRO A 157 -11.67 -1.38 14.73
C PRO A 157 -10.44 -0.45 14.79
N GLU A 158 -10.47 0.52 15.69
CA GLU A 158 -9.27 1.29 16.03
C GLU A 158 -8.30 0.43 16.84
N ASP A 159 -7.00 0.73 16.72
CA ASP A 159 -5.89 0.10 17.44
C ASP A 159 -5.74 -1.43 17.25
N GLU A 160 -6.39 -2.00 16.23
CA GLU A 160 -6.28 -3.41 15.87
C GLU A 160 -5.77 -3.58 14.43
N TRP A 161 -4.91 -4.58 14.22
CA TRP A 161 -4.46 -4.98 12.88
C TRP A 161 -5.54 -5.78 12.18
N THR A 162 -5.88 -5.35 10.97
CA THR A 162 -6.86 -6.00 10.09
C THR A 162 -6.26 -6.20 8.71
N GLN A 163 -6.78 -7.20 7.98
CA GLN A 163 -6.47 -7.37 6.57
C GLN A 163 -7.57 -6.73 5.74
N MET A 164 -7.19 -5.87 4.81
CA MET A 164 -8.07 -5.30 3.80
C MET A 164 -7.73 -5.89 2.44
N PHE A 165 -8.77 -6.18 1.67
CA PHE A 165 -8.66 -6.67 0.31
C PHE A 165 -9.48 -5.77 -0.61
N ILE A 166 -8.87 -5.31 -1.69
CA ILE A 166 -9.52 -4.50 -2.71
C ILE A 166 -9.43 -5.25 -4.03
N PRO A 167 -10.54 -5.80 -4.54
CA PRO A 167 -10.60 -6.38 -5.87
C PRO A 167 -9.98 -5.44 -6.93
N LEU A 168 -9.14 -5.98 -7.82
CA LEU A 168 -8.43 -5.15 -8.79
C LEU A 168 -9.39 -4.43 -9.76
N ASP A 169 -10.53 -5.03 -10.07
CA ASP A 169 -11.61 -4.46 -10.88
C ASP A 169 -12.25 -3.19 -10.26
N CYS A 170 -12.08 -2.94 -8.95
CA CYS A 170 -12.48 -1.68 -8.31
C CYS A 170 -11.73 -0.45 -8.86
N PHE A 171 -10.55 -0.67 -9.46
CA PHE A 171 -9.78 0.39 -10.09
C PHE A 171 -10.18 0.63 -11.56
N SER A 172 -11.18 -0.10 -12.07
CA SER A 172 -11.70 0.16 -13.40
C SER A 172 -12.27 1.58 -13.49
N ASN A 173 -11.74 2.37 -14.43
CA ASN A 173 -12.22 3.73 -14.71
C ASN A 173 -12.84 3.78 -16.11
N ASP A 174 -13.96 3.08 -16.31
CA ASP A 174 -14.74 3.05 -17.56
C ASP A 174 -13.91 2.80 -18.84
N GLY A 175 -12.88 1.96 -18.73
CA GLY A 175 -11.99 1.58 -19.83
C GLY A 175 -10.73 2.46 -19.99
N GLU A 176 -10.56 3.50 -19.20
CA GLU A 176 -9.36 4.35 -19.21
C GLU A 176 -8.19 3.77 -18.40
N PHE A 177 -8.47 2.79 -17.54
CA PHE A 177 -7.46 2.14 -16.71
C PHE A 177 -6.87 0.90 -17.40
N ASP A 178 -5.55 0.90 -17.57
CA ASP A 178 -4.79 -0.12 -18.29
C ASP A 178 -4.02 -1.00 -17.30
N TYR A 179 -4.51 -2.22 -17.07
CA TYR A 179 -3.85 -3.20 -16.19
C TYR A 179 -2.57 -3.78 -16.78
N SER A 180 -2.31 -3.59 -18.08
CA SER A 180 -1.09 -4.12 -18.71
C SER A 180 0.17 -3.32 -18.38
N ASN A 181 -0.01 -2.10 -17.84
CA ASN A 181 1.08 -1.18 -17.54
C ASN A 181 0.82 -0.38 -16.24
N ILE A 182 0.68 -1.09 -15.12
CA ILE A 182 0.55 -0.49 -13.79
C ILE A 182 1.89 0.08 -13.34
N THR A 183 1.90 1.32 -12.86
CA THR A 183 3.10 2.08 -12.47
C THR A 183 3.10 2.54 -11.00
N SER A 184 1.91 2.55 -10.38
CA SER A 184 1.71 2.73 -8.94
C SER A 184 0.60 1.81 -8.49
N ILE A 185 0.91 0.93 -7.52
CA ILE A 185 0.00 -0.14 -7.08
C ILE A 185 -0.86 0.29 -5.88
N LEU A 186 -0.45 1.34 -5.18
CA LEU A 186 -1.21 1.88 -4.07
C LEU A 186 -0.85 3.35 -3.90
N SER A 187 -1.86 4.21 -3.85
CA SER A 187 -1.74 5.56 -3.33
C SER A 187 -2.92 5.87 -2.42
N VAL A 188 -2.63 6.33 -1.21
CA VAL A 188 -3.62 6.74 -0.20
C VAL A 188 -3.49 8.25 -0.01
N ALA A 189 -4.58 8.97 -0.23
CA ALA A 189 -4.59 10.44 -0.29
C ALA A 189 -5.73 11.03 0.54
N THR A 190 -5.46 12.10 1.28
CA THR A 190 -6.49 12.86 2.02
C THR A 190 -6.06 14.30 2.29
N GLN A 191 -7.02 15.20 2.47
CA GLN A 191 -6.80 16.56 3.01
C GLN A 191 -6.99 16.63 4.53
N GLY A 192 -7.56 15.58 5.12
CA GLY A 192 -7.95 15.51 6.51
C GLY A 192 -6.87 14.95 7.42
N LYS A 193 -7.29 14.69 8.66
CA LYS A 193 -6.56 13.89 9.62
C LYS A 193 -6.85 12.42 9.34
N LEU A 194 -5.81 11.60 9.40
CA LEU A 194 -5.82 10.16 9.32
C LEU A 194 -4.53 9.67 9.99
N ASP A 195 -4.59 8.62 10.79
CA ASP A 195 -3.41 8.01 11.39
C ASP A 195 -3.56 6.49 11.26
N ILE A 196 -2.71 5.88 10.46
CA ILE A 196 -2.76 4.43 10.20
C ILE A 196 -1.35 3.85 10.28
N ASP A 197 -1.27 2.59 10.67
CA ASP A 197 -0.10 1.77 10.43
C ASP A 197 -0.38 0.84 9.24
N LEU A 198 0.63 0.61 8.42
CA LEU A 198 0.56 -0.21 7.21
C LEU A 198 1.70 -1.21 7.21
N ALA A 199 1.37 -2.47 6.90
CA ALA A 199 2.33 -3.54 6.69
C ALA A 199 1.88 -4.41 5.52
N ASN A 200 2.83 -5.12 4.92
CA ASN A 200 2.62 -6.19 3.94
C ASN A 200 1.58 -5.88 2.85
N ILE A 201 2.03 -5.47 1.66
CA ILE A 201 1.14 -5.19 0.52
C ILE A 201 1.46 -6.17 -0.60
N GLY A 202 0.45 -6.83 -1.15
CA GLY A 202 0.62 -7.77 -2.25
C GLY A 202 -0.70 -8.13 -2.91
N LEU A 203 -0.62 -8.92 -3.98
CA LEU A 203 -1.78 -9.56 -4.59
C LEU A 203 -2.13 -10.82 -3.83
N VAL A 204 -3.43 -11.04 -3.67
CA VAL A 204 -4.01 -12.30 -3.22
C VAL A 204 -5.04 -12.76 -4.24
N ALA A 205 -5.19 -14.09 -4.35
CA ALA A 205 -6.27 -14.66 -5.15
C ALA A 205 -7.62 -14.40 -4.44
N MET A 206 -8.63 -14.01 -5.21
CA MET A 206 -10.01 -13.95 -4.73
C MET A 206 -10.62 -15.36 -4.72
N ALA A 207 -11.54 -15.62 -3.78
CA ALA A 207 -12.23 -16.89 -3.75
C ALA A 207 -13.16 -17.02 -4.97
N THR A 208 -13.34 -18.24 -5.46
CA THR A 208 -14.28 -18.50 -6.55
C THR A 208 -15.69 -18.12 -6.13
N GLY A 209 -16.28 -17.13 -6.81
CA GLY A 209 -17.62 -16.61 -6.51
C GLY A 209 -17.65 -15.29 -5.71
N ASP A 210 -16.49 -14.73 -5.35
CA ASP A 210 -16.42 -13.36 -4.85
C ASP A 210 -16.91 -12.39 -5.94
N LEU A 211 -17.82 -11.49 -5.56
CA LEU A 211 -18.55 -10.61 -6.50
C LEU A 211 -17.70 -9.45 -7.07
N GLY A 212 -16.38 -9.48 -6.91
CA GLY A 212 -15.49 -8.40 -7.31
C GLY A 212 -15.91 -7.06 -6.69
N CYS A 213 -15.67 -5.96 -7.40
CA CYS A 213 -16.20 -4.67 -7.01
C CYS A 213 -17.68 -4.55 -7.35
N VAL A 214 -18.55 -4.45 -6.32
CA VAL A 214 -19.95 -4.10 -6.52
C VAL A 214 -20.03 -2.60 -6.82
N LYS A 215 -20.23 -2.25 -8.10
CA LYS A 215 -20.48 -0.87 -8.53
C LYS A 215 -21.84 -0.35 -8.08
#